data_AF-A0A1G0F230-F1
#
_entry.id   AF-A0A1G0F230-F1
#
_cell.length_a   1.000
_cell.length_b   1.000
_cell.length_c   1.000
_cell.angle_alpha   90.00
_cell.angle_beta   90.00
_cell.angle_gamma   90.00
#
_symmetry.space_group_name_H-M   'P 1'
#
loop_
_entity.id
_entity.type
_entity.pdbx_description
1 polymer ?
#
loop_
_entity_poly.entity_id
_entity_poly.type
_entity_poly.pdbx_seq_one_letter_code
_entity_poly.pdbx_strand_id
1 'polypeptide(L)'
;MVTNTSKKPVNEDWHPADVKAAIHKAGMTLAGIARAYGLNTSSTLSQTFTRSYPLNEKRIADAIGVHPMVIWPSRYNEDGSIKPRGFRFVQFNATENARNSKTTAADSRLAKVA
;
A
#
# COMPACT_ATOMS: atom_id res chain seq x y z
N MET A 1 -2.30 -28.30 -27.17
CA MET A 1 -3.58 -27.70 -26.73
C MET A 1 -3.23 -26.63 -25.71
N VAL A 2 -3.38 -25.35 -26.06
CA VAL A 2 -2.94 -24.24 -25.19
C VAL A 2 -4.09 -23.86 -24.26
N THR A 3 -3.99 -24.22 -22.98
CA THR A 3 -4.96 -23.81 -21.96
C THR A 3 -4.67 -22.38 -21.54
N ASN A 4 -5.36 -21.42 -22.14
CA ASN A 4 -5.35 -20.02 -21.74
C ASN A 4 -6.02 -19.91 -20.37
N THR A 5 -5.24 -19.85 -19.29
CA THR A 5 -5.78 -19.63 -17.94
C THR A 5 -6.07 -18.13 -17.78
N SER A 6 -7.36 -17.78 -17.76
CA SER A 6 -7.82 -16.43 -17.39
C SER A 6 -7.42 -16.16 -15.93
N LYS A 7 -6.23 -15.61 -15.75
CA LYS A 7 -5.79 -15.06 -14.46
C LYS A 7 -6.66 -13.82 -14.21
N LYS A 8 -7.32 -13.75 -13.04
CA LYS A 8 -7.90 -12.49 -12.52
C LYS A 8 -6.88 -11.37 -12.79
N PRO A 9 -7.32 -10.18 -13.26
CA PRO A 9 -6.39 -9.10 -13.52
C PRO A 9 -5.64 -8.85 -12.21
N VAL A 10 -4.37 -9.23 -12.21
CA VAL A 10 -3.45 -8.85 -11.15
C VAL A 10 -3.50 -7.33 -11.19
N ASN A 11 -3.99 -6.73 -10.11
CA ASN A 11 -4.06 -5.28 -10.00
C ASN A 11 -2.61 -4.81 -9.92
N GLU A 12 -2.04 -4.55 -11.10
CA GLU A 12 -0.60 -4.46 -11.32
C GLU A 12 -0.15 -3.04 -10.99
N ASP A 13 0.93 -2.95 -10.22
CA ASP A 13 1.54 -1.68 -9.87
C ASP A 13 2.00 -0.96 -11.16
N TRP A 14 1.87 0.36 -11.21
CA TRP A 14 2.34 1.15 -12.34
C TRP A 14 3.82 0.90 -12.60
N HIS A 15 4.21 0.88 -13.87
CA HIS A 15 5.62 0.77 -14.22
C HIS A 15 6.37 2.01 -13.71
N PRO A 16 7.61 1.89 -13.17
CA PRO A 16 8.35 3.03 -12.66
C PRO A 16 8.53 4.19 -13.65
N ALA A 17 8.60 3.87 -14.95
CA ALA A 17 8.65 4.86 -16.02
C ALA A 17 7.34 5.65 -16.14
N ASP A 18 6.19 5.00 -15.99
CA ASP A 18 4.87 5.65 -16.06
C ASP A 18 4.64 6.56 -14.86
N VAL A 19 5.09 6.14 -13.67
CA VAL A 19 5.06 7.00 -12.48
C VAL A 19 5.94 8.24 -12.68
N LYS A 20 7.15 8.07 -13.22
CA LYS A 20 8.01 9.21 -13.57
C LYS A 20 7.34 10.11 -14.61
N ALA A 21 6.78 9.53 -15.67
CA ALA A 21 6.08 10.29 -16.70
C ALA A 21 4.89 11.06 -16.13
N ALA A 22 4.12 10.47 -15.21
CA ALA A 22 3.02 11.14 -14.52
C ALA A 22 3.51 12.30 -13.64
N ILE A 23 4.61 12.12 -12.90
CA ILE A 23 5.26 13.20 -12.14
C ILE A 23 5.66 14.36 -13.08
N HIS A 24 6.27 14.03 -14.23
CA HIS A 24 6.66 15.04 -15.22
C HIS A 24 5.46 15.73 -15.88
N LYS A 25 4.38 14.99 -16.16
CA LYS A 25 3.11 15.55 -16.66
C LYS A 25 2.44 16.48 -15.65
N ALA A 26 2.60 16.20 -14.36
CA ALA A 26 2.19 17.11 -13.28
C ALA A 26 3.12 18.33 -13.12
N GLY A 27 4.17 18.46 -13.94
CA GLY A 27 5.13 19.57 -13.89
C GLY A 27 6.10 19.48 -12.71
N MET A 28 6.13 18.36 -11.99
CA MET A 28 7.04 18.15 -10.87
C MET A 28 8.23 17.28 -11.27
N THR A 29 9.24 17.25 -10.41
CA THR A 29 10.37 16.31 -10.50
C THR A 29 10.52 15.63 -9.16
N LEU A 30 11.15 14.44 -9.13
CA LEU A 30 11.46 13.75 -7.86
C LEU A 30 12.24 14.66 -6.89
N ALA A 31 13.19 15.45 -7.40
CA ALA A 31 13.91 16.43 -6.60
C ALA A 31 13.00 17.58 -6.12
N GLY A 32 12.07 18.06 -6.96
CA GLY A 32 11.08 19.05 -6.58
C GLY A 32 10.16 18.57 -5.46
N ILE A 33 9.68 17.32 -5.56
CA ILE A 33 8.88 16.66 -4.52
C ILE A 33 9.70 16.56 -3.23
N ALA A 34 10.95 16.09 -3.30
CA ALA A 34 11.83 16.00 -2.13
C ALA A 34 11.97 17.36 -1.43
N ARG A 35 12.22 18.44 -2.19
CA ARG A 35 12.33 19.80 -1.65
C ARG A 35 11.03 20.29 -1.02
N ALA A 36 9.89 20.03 -1.65
CA ALA A 36 8.58 20.43 -1.13
C ALA A 36 8.28 19.79 0.24
N TYR A 37 8.74 18.56 0.45
CA TYR A 37 8.58 17.82 1.71
C TYR A 37 9.77 17.94 2.66
N GLY A 38 10.73 18.83 2.40
CA GLY A 38 11.90 19.03 3.26
C GLY A 38 12.88 17.85 3.32
N LEU A 39 12.90 17.00 2.29
CA LEU A 39 13.83 15.88 2.18
C LEU A 39 15.15 16.31 1.52
N ASN A 40 16.26 15.90 2.13
CA ASN A 40 17.59 16.20 1.63
C ASN A 40 17.94 15.45 0.33
N THR A 41 17.33 14.27 0.10
CA THR A 41 17.71 13.38 -1.00
C THR A 41 16.51 12.89 -1.81
N SER A 42 16.68 12.88 -3.14
CA SER A 42 15.72 12.29 -4.08
C SER A 42 15.78 10.75 -4.10
N SER A 43 16.87 10.14 -3.62
CA SER A 43 17.09 8.70 -3.63
C SER A 43 16.05 7.94 -2.80
N THR A 44 15.59 8.53 -1.69
CA THR A 44 14.56 7.95 -0.83
C THR A 44 13.22 7.81 -1.55
N LEU A 45 12.89 8.78 -2.42
CA LEU A 45 11.70 8.71 -3.27
C LEU A 45 11.89 7.69 -4.38
N SER A 46 13.07 7.59 -5.01
CA SER A 46 13.33 6.58 -6.04
C SER A 46 13.23 5.14 -5.51
N GLN A 47 13.50 4.92 -4.22
CA GLN A 47 13.38 3.60 -3.61
C GLN A 47 11.93 3.11 -3.52
N THR A 48 10.93 3.99 -3.59
CA THR A 48 9.49 3.60 -3.54
C THR A 48 9.08 2.72 -4.72
N PHE A 49 9.75 2.87 -5.87
CA PHE A 49 9.43 2.10 -7.05
C PHE A 49 9.71 0.61 -6.84
N THR A 50 10.79 0.28 -6.12
CA THR A 50 11.20 -1.10 -5.86
C THR A 50 10.72 -1.65 -4.52
N ARG A 51 10.57 -0.79 -3.51
CA ARG A 51 10.20 -1.18 -2.14
C ARG A 51 8.98 -0.39 -1.66
N SER A 52 8.16 -1.00 -0.81
CA SER A 52 7.02 -0.29 -0.23
C SER A 52 7.45 0.66 0.88
N TYR A 53 7.20 1.95 0.65
CA TYR A 53 7.46 3.04 1.58
C TYR A 53 6.22 3.94 1.64
N PRO A 54 5.23 3.62 2.50
CA PRO A 54 3.91 4.25 2.45
C PRO A 54 3.94 5.78 2.56
N LEU A 55 4.86 6.34 3.35
CA LEU A 55 4.99 7.79 3.49
C LEU A 55 5.45 8.46 2.18
N ASN A 56 6.38 7.83 1.47
CA ASN A 56 6.91 8.36 0.22
C ASN A 56 5.97 8.07 -0.96
N GLU A 57 5.28 6.94 -0.94
CA GLU A 57 4.20 6.63 -1.87
C GLU A 57 3.11 7.70 -1.79
N LYS A 58 2.68 8.09 -0.58
CA LYS A 58 1.76 9.22 -0.37
C LYS A 58 2.29 10.51 -0.98
N ARG A 59 3.52 10.91 -0.66
CA ARG A 59 4.13 12.14 -1.22
C ARG A 59 4.13 12.19 -2.74
N ILE A 60 4.40 11.06 -3.40
CA ILE A 60 4.38 10.96 -4.87
C ILE A 60 2.94 11.02 -5.38
N ALA A 61 2.02 10.32 -4.72
CA ALA A 61 0.62 10.30 -5.08
C ALA A 61 -0.03 11.69 -4.94
N ASP A 62 0.28 12.40 -3.86
CA ASP A 62 -0.13 13.78 -3.60
C ASP A 62 0.40 14.74 -4.67
N ALA A 63 1.64 14.54 -5.14
CA ALA A 63 2.22 15.32 -6.23
C ALA A 63 1.53 15.08 -7.59
N ILE A 64 1.00 13.88 -7.81
CA ILE A 64 0.24 13.51 -9.02
C ILE A 64 -1.25 13.86 -8.86
N GLY A 65 -1.74 14.05 -7.62
CA GLY A 65 -3.14 14.30 -7.31
C GLY A 65 -4.03 13.04 -7.31
N VAL A 66 -3.44 11.85 -7.13
CA VAL A 66 -4.15 10.57 -7.10
C VAL A 66 -3.95 9.86 -5.77
N HIS A 67 -4.83 8.92 -5.43
CA HIS A 67 -4.62 8.08 -4.24
C HIS A 67 -3.47 7.08 -4.50
N PRO A 68 -2.58 6.79 -3.53
CA PRO A 68 -1.45 5.86 -3.73
C PRO A 68 -1.89 4.44 -4.14
N MET A 69 -3.12 4.03 -3.79
CA MET A 69 -3.73 2.78 -4.24
C MET A 69 -3.90 2.71 -5.77
N VAL A 70 -4.06 3.84 -6.46
CA VAL A 70 -4.22 3.88 -7.92
C VAL A 70 -2.89 3.54 -8.60
N ILE A 71 -1.77 3.99 -8.02
CA ILE A 71 -0.42 3.77 -8.55
C ILE A 71 0.10 2.39 -8.15
N TRP A 72 -0.16 1.98 -6.90
CA TRP A 72 0.33 0.71 -6.34
C TRP A 72 -0.81 -0.15 -5.77
N PRO A 73 -1.77 -0.59 -6.58
CA PRO A 73 -2.90 -1.37 -6.11
C PRO A 73 -2.51 -2.67 -5.40
N SER A 74 -1.36 -3.27 -5.73
CA SER A 74 -0.88 -4.50 -5.07
C SER A 74 -0.55 -4.28 -3.59
N ARG A 75 -0.19 -3.05 -3.22
CA ARG A 75 0.34 -2.69 -1.88
C ARG A 75 -0.74 -2.25 -0.89
N TYR A 76 -1.93 -1.93 -1.37
CA TYR A 76 -3.05 -1.45 -0.56
C TYR A 76 -4.20 -2.46 -0.59
N ASN A 77 -5.03 -2.45 0.46
CA ASN A 77 -6.33 -3.12 0.52
C ASN A 77 -7.39 -2.27 -0.19
N GLU A 78 -8.55 -2.86 -0.46
CA GLU A 78 -9.70 -2.17 -1.08
C GLU A 78 -10.17 -0.96 -0.24
N ASP A 79 -9.98 -1.04 1.09
CA ASP A 79 -10.27 0.05 2.03
C ASP A 79 -9.23 1.19 2.01
N GLY A 80 -8.21 1.11 1.15
CA GLY A 80 -7.09 2.05 1.13
C GLY A 80 -6.09 1.88 2.29
N SER A 81 -6.29 0.87 3.15
CA SER A 81 -5.33 0.51 4.20
C SER A 81 -4.10 -0.17 3.60
N ILE A 82 -2.93 0.08 4.18
CA ILE A 82 -1.66 -0.50 3.70
C ILE A 82 -1.63 -1.98 4.05
N LYS A 83 -1.33 -2.87 3.08
CA LYS A 83 -1.12 -4.28 3.37
C LYS A 83 0.19 -4.46 4.15
N PRO A 84 0.16 -4.90 5.42
CA PRO A 84 1.39 -5.15 6.14
C PRO A 84 2.14 -6.30 5.46
N ARG A 85 3.46 -6.16 5.25
CA ARG A 85 4.32 -7.17 4.61
C ARG A 85 5.45 -7.61 5.55
N GLY A 86 5.89 -8.86 5.39
CA GLY A 86 7.04 -9.41 6.13
C GLY A 86 6.82 -9.42 7.65
N PHE A 87 7.84 -9.04 8.43
CA PHE A 87 7.75 -9.05 9.89
C PHE A 87 6.59 -8.19 10.45
N ARG A 88 6.26 -7.08 9.77
CA ARG A 88 5.09 -6.24 10.12
C ARG A 88 3.76 -6.96 9.93
N PHE A 89 3.67 -7.90 8.98
CA PHE A 89 2.49 -8.75 8.80
C PHE A 89 2.33 -9.74 9.96
N VAL A 90 3.43 -10.36 10.38
CA VAL A 90 3.43 -11.32 11.50
C VAL A 90 2.96 -10.65 12.80
N GLN A 91 3.47 -9.45 13.10
CA GLN A 91 3.05 -8.70 14.28
C GLN A 91 1.58 -8.26 14.19
N PHE A 92 1.14 -7.77 13.03
CA PHE A 92 -0.25 -7.35 12.82
C PHE A 92 -1.24 -8.49 13.08
N ASN A 93 -1.00 -9.67 12.50
CA ASN A 93 -1.87 -10.83 12.68
C ASN A 93 -1.87 -11.35 14.12
N ALA A 94 -0.73 -11.31 14.82
CA ALA A 94 -0.66 -11.71 16.22
C ALA A 94 -1.55 -10.81 17.10
N THR A 95 -1.57 -9.50 16.83
CA THR A 95 -2.44 -8.56 17.57
C THR A 95 -3.93 -8.74 17.24
N GLU A 96 -4.27 -8.98 15.98
CA GLU A 96 -5.65 -9.22 15.53
C GLU A 96 -6.20 -10.53 16.10
N ASN A 97 -5.43 -11.62 16.05
CA ASN A 97 -5.82 -12.90 16.66
C ASN A 97 -6.04 -12.79 18.18
N ALA A 98 -5.24 -11.97 18.86
CA ALA A 98 -5.40 -11.72 20.30
C ALA A 98 -6.62 -10.84 20.65
N ARG A 99 -7.12 -10.01 19.72
CA ARG A 99 -8.39 -9.27 19.89
C ARG A 99 -9.60 -10.17 19.63
N ASN A 100 -9.54 -10.98 18.57
CA ASN A 100 -10.63 -11.89 18.23
C ASN A 100 -10.84 -12.96 19.32
N SER A 101 -9.77 -13.50 19.93
CA SER A 101 -9.90 -14.47 21.03
C SER A 101 -10.62 -13.92 22.27
N LYS A 102 -10.50 -12.61 22.55
CA LYS A 102 -11.22 -11.95 23.67
C LYS A 102 -12.69 -11.74 23.38
N THR A 103 -13.05 -11.52 22.11
CA THR A 103 -14.43 -11.27 21.68
C THR A 103 -15.24 -12.57 21.70
N THR A 104 -14.66 -13.68 21.24
CA THR A 104 -15.30 -15.02 21.28
C THR A 104 -15.57 -15.51 22.71
N ALA A 105 -14.74 -15.11 23.68
CA ALA A 105 -14.91 -15.46 25.10
C ALA A 105 -16.01 -14.63 25.82
N ALA A 106 -16.38 -13.48 25.27
CA ALA A 106 -17.46 -12.64 25.80
C ALA A 106 -18.83 -13.08 25.28
N ASP A 107 -18.93 -13.45 23.99
CA ASP A 107 -20.20 -13.83 23.36
C ASP A 107 -20.68 -15.24 23.79
N SER A 108 -19.74 -16.14 24.07
CA SER A 108 -20.03 -17.51 24.57
C SER A 108 -20.61 -17.56 25.99
N ARG A 109 -20.59 -16.45 26.76
CA ARG A 109 -21.28 -16.35 28.06
C ARG A 109 -22.78 -16.08 27.93
N LEU A 110 -23.25 -15.52 26.82
CA LEU A 110 -24.66 -15.24 26.58
C LEU A 110 -25.42 -16.42 25.95
N ALA A 111 -24.72 -17.31 25.25
CA ALA A 111 -25.33 -18.45 24.55
C ALA A 111 -25.63 -19.69 25.44
N LYS A 112 -25.39 -19.63 26.75
CA LYS A 112 -25.51 -20.79 27.67
C LYS A 112 -26.59 -20.66 28.76
N VAL A 113 -27.52 -19.72 28.61
CA VAL A 113 -28.61 -19.42 29.57
C VAL A 113 -30.02 -19.67 28.98
N ALA A 114 -30.12 -20.32 27.81
CA ALA A 114 -31.39 -20.84 27.28
C ALA A 114 -31.41 -22.37 27.42
#